data_AF-A0A7K1C0M3-F1
#
_entry.id   AF-A0A7K1C0M3-F1
#
_cell.length_a   1.000
_cell.length_b   1.000
_cell.length_c   1.000
_cell.angle_alpha   90.00
_cell.angle_beta   90.00
_cell.angle_gamma   90.00
#
_symmetry.space_group_name_H-M   'P 1'
#
loop_
_entity.id
_entity.type
_entity.pdbx_description
1 polymer ?
#
loop_
_entity_poly.entity_id
_entity_poly.type
_entity_poly.pdbx_seq_one_letter_code
_entity_poly.pdbx_strand_id
1 'polypeptide(L)'
;MLAKRPSILRKDATFAFIGALLLTTSLTGCTLDGGTGSANKEKTMASTEREYMSVSNEAGVEPKIGQPSGDAPMELVSRDIIVGDGIEALPSSTLTVQYVLISWKTGKVLQS
;
A
#
# COMPACT_ATOMS: atom_id res chain seq x y z
N MET A 1 25.74 -33.73 -24.43
CA MET A 1 26.44 -33.99 -23.16
C MET A 1 25.82 -33.09 -22.09
N LEU A 2 25.13 -33.72 -21.14
CA LEU A 2 24.38 -33.10 -20.03
C LEU A 2 25.35 -32.56 -18.97
N ALA A 3 25.37 -31.25 -18.73
CA ALA A 3 26.02 -30.67 -17.55
C ALA A 3 25.04 -30.69 -16.38
N LYS A 4 25.25 -31.65 -15.48
CA LYS A 4 24.51 -31.89 -14.23
C LYS A 4 24.75 -30.73 -13.26
N ARG A 5 23.78 -29.80 -13.12
CA ARG A 5 23.82 -28.76 -12.08
C ARG A 5 23.53 -29.40 -10.72
N PRO A 6 24.42 -29.26 -9.72
CA PRO A 6 24.22 -29.85 -8.41
C PRO A 6 23.13 -29.14 -7.60
N SER A 7 22.56 -29.96 -6.72
CA SER A 7 21.33 -29.88 -5.95
C SER A 7 21.23 -28.68 -5.01
N ILE A 8 20.06 -28.03 -5.07
CA ILE A 8 19.20 -27.61 -3.94
C ILE A 8 19.81 -27.83 -2.55
N LEU A 9 20.07 -26.73 -1.84
CA LEU A 9 20.12 -26.69 -0.37
C LEU A 9 18.98 -25.78 0.09
N ARG A 10 17.77 -26.34 0.12
CA ARG A 10 16.66 -25.83 0.93
C ARG A 10 17.08 -25.96 2.39
N LYS A 11 17.12 -24.84 3.11
CA LYS A 11 17.29 -24.86 4.55
C LYS A 11 15.96 -24.44 5.16
N ASP A 12 15.03 -25.37 5.08
CA ASP A 12 13.73 -25.30 5.72
C ASP A 12 13.92 -25.55 7.23
N ALA A 13 13.14 -24.83 8.03
CA ALA A 13 12.77 -25.14 9.41
C ALA A 13 13.86 -25.11 10.50
N THR A 14 13.86 -24.02 11.27
CA THR A 14 14.08 -24.10 12.73
C THR A 14 13.16 -23.08 13.42
N PHE A 15 11.85 -23.31 13.32
CA PHE A 15 10.87 -22.69 14.21
C PHE A 15 10.92 -23.45 15.53
N ALA A 16 11.69 -22.93 16.48
CA ALA A 16 11.71 -23.45 17.84
C ALA A 16 10.41 -23.06 18.55
N PHE A 17 9.45 -23.97 18.54
CA PHE A 17 8.38 -24.07 19.54
C PHE A 17 8.94 -24.68 20.84
N ILE A 18 8.19 -24.53 21.95
CA ILE A 18 8.45 -24.94 23.35
C ILE A 18 9.08 -23.79 24.14
N GLY A 19 8.49 -23.16 25.14
CA GLY A 19 7.28 -23.30 25.96
C GLY A 19 7.44 -22.19 27.04
N ALA A 20 6.51 -21.80 27.91
CA ALA A 20 5.17 -22.15 28.29
C ALA A 20 4.67 -20.98 29.19
N LEU A 21 3.36 -20.92 29.44
CA LEU A 21 2.77 -20.56 30.74
C LEU A 21 2.40 -19.08 31.07
N LEU A 22 1.09 -18.81 31.00
CA LEU A 22 0.21 -17.94 31.85
C LEU A 22 0.44 -16.40 31.79
N LEU A 23 -0.56 -15.53 31.64
CA LEU A 23 -1.89 -15.46 32.27
C LEU A 23 -2.99 -14.98 31.31
N THR A 24 -4.17 -15.59 31.44
CA THR A 24 -5.45 -15.07 30.96
C THR A 24 -6.07 -14.12 32.00
N THR A 25 -6.35 -12.87 31.64
CA THR A 25 -7.26 -11.99 32.38
C THR A 25 -8.33 -11.44 31.44
N SER A 26 -9.40 -12.21 31.26
CA SER A 26 -10.75 -11.68 31.04
C SER A 26 -11.31 -11.28 32.43
N LEU A 27 -12.23 -10.34 32.67
CA LEU A 27 -13.23 -9.65 31.87
C LEU A 27 -13.76 -8.45 32.71
N THR A 28 -14.42 -7.51 32.03
CA THR A 28 -15.52 -6.65 32.54
C THR A 28 -15.20 -5.53 33.55
N GLY A 29 -15.03 -4.30 33.04
CA GLY A 29 -15.38 -3.08 33.76
C GLY A 29 -16.59 -2.42 33.11
N CYS A 30 -17.77 -2.54 33.71
CA CYS A 30 -18.98 -1.83 33.28
C CYS A 30 -19.24 -0.60 34.15
N THR A 31 -19.28 0.55 33.46
CA THR A 31 -20.12 1.75 33.67
C THR A 31 -19.96 2.61 34.93
N LEU A 32 -19.45 3.84 34.75
CA LEU A 32 -19.98 5.02 35.42
C LEU A 32 -20.49 6.00 34.35
N ASP A 33 -21.77 6.32 34.49
CA ASP A 33 -22.59 7.18 33.66
C ASP A 33 -22.24 8.67 33.82
N GLY A 34 -22.40 9.44 32.73
CA GLY A 34 -22.33 10.91 32.77
C GLY A 34 -21.51 11.56 31.65
N GLY A 35 -21.99 11.51 30.40
CA GLY A 35 -21.47 12.40 29.35
C GLY A 35 -21.78 11.95 27.93
N THR A 36 -22.74 12.60 27.29
CA THR A 36 -23.15 12.40 25.90
C THR A 36 -21.96 12.48 24.93
N GLY A 37 -21.61 11.37 24.29
CA GLY A 37 -20.52 11.29 23.32
C GLY A 37 -20.55 10.00 22.51
N SER A 38 -21.70 9.67 21.92
CA SER A 38 -21.82 8.58 20.95
C SER A 38 -21.85 9.13 19.54
N ALA A 39 -20.73 9.04 18.85
CA ALA A 39 -20.66 8.38 17.56
C ALA A 39 -19.18 8.16 17.23
N ASN A 40 -18.81 6.90 17.23
CA ASN A 40 -17.57 6.35 16.70
C ASN A 40 -17.16 7.09 15.42
N LYS A 41 -16.14 7.94 15.53
CA LYS A 41 -15.13 7.97 14.47
C LYS A 41 -14.09 6.97 14.88
N GLU A 42 -14.38 5.70 14.60
CA GLU A 42 -13.33 4.82 14.12
C GLU A 42 -12.75 5.57 12.93
N LYS A 43 -11.69 6.33 13.19
CA LYS A 43 -10.80 6.79 12.16
C LYS A 43 -10.09 5.52 11.72
N THR A 44 -10.80 4.69 10.94
CA THR A 44 -10.23 4.05 9.76
C THR A 44 -9.20 5.04 9.28
N MET A 45 -7.92 4.67 9.43
CA MET A 45 -6.77 5.48 9.06
C MET A 45 -7.18 6.27 7.83
N ALA A 46 -7.44 7.55 8.08
CA ALA A 46 -7.99 8.41 7.06
C ALA A 46 -6.98 8.33 5.93
N SER A 47 -7.44 7.83 4.78
CA SER A 47 -6.72 7.93 3.54
C SER A 47 -6.53 9.42 3.24
N THR A 48 -5.53 10.04 3.88
CA THR A 48 -4.88 11.26 3.40
C THR A 48 -4.16 10.97 2.06
N GLU A 49 -4.21 9.73 1.60
CA GLU A 49 -3.43 9.19 0.49
C GLU A 49 -4.05 9.38 -0.91
N ARG A 50 -5.12 10.17 -1.05
CA ARG A 50 -5.59 10.67 -2.37
C ARG A 50 -5.96 12.14 -2.32
N GLU A 51 -5.29 12.91 -1.46
CA GLU A 51 -5.65 14.31 -1.19
C GLU A 51 -5.65 15.21 -2.43
N TYR A 52 -4.79 14.91 -3.40
CA TYR A 52 -4.59 15.80 -4.55
C TYR A 52 -5.16 15.32 -5.88
N MET A 53 -5.40 14.01 -6.06
CA MET A 53 -5.84 13.45 -7.33
C MET A 53 -6.30 12.00 -7.18
N SER A 54 -7.34 11.61 -7.92
CA SER A 54 -7.81 10.22 -8.00
C SER A 54 -7.24 9.49 -9.21
N VAL A 55 -6.85 8.23 -9.03
CA VAL A 55 -6.51 7.29 -10.11
C VAL A 55 -7.31 6.00 -9.87
N SER A 56 -7.90 5.42 -10.92
CA SER A 56 -8.60 4.12 -10.84
C SER A 56 -7.62 2.98 -10.59
N ASN A 57 -8.05 1.95 -9.87
CA ASN A 57 -7.22 0.84 -9.40
C ASN A 57 -7.61 -0.52 -10.02
N GLU A 58 -8.19 -0.52 -11.22
CA GLU A 58 -8.54 -1.74 -11.94
C GLU A 58 -7.35 -2.19 -12.81
N ALA A 59 -6.73 -3.31 -12.44
CA ALA A 59 -5.60 -3.86 -13.19
C ALA A 59 -6.02 -4.32 -14.59
N GLY A 60 -5.17 -4.07 -15.59
CA GLY A 60 -5.41 -4.48 -16.99
C GLY A 60 -6.41 -3.60 -17.75
N VAL A 61 -7.01 -2.61 -17.09
CA VAL A 61 -7.88 -1.60 -17.70
C VAL A 61 -7.12 -0.29 -17.82
N GLU A 62 -7.40 0.50 -18.86
CA GLU A 62 -6.82 1.83 -19.01
C GLU A 62 -7.18 2.71 -17.79
N PRO A 63 -6.18 3.27 -17.08
CA PRO A 63 -6.44 4.06 -15.89
C PRO A 63 -7.29 5.31 -16.19
N LYS A 64 -8.26 5.60 -15.33
CA LYS A 64 -8.96 6.88 -15.28
C LYS A 64 -8.27 7.80 -14.28
N ILE A 65 -7.81 8.95 -14.78
CA ILE A 65 -7.13 9.99 -14.01
C ILE A 65 -8.13 11.11 -13.75
N GLY A 66 -8.34 11.45 -12.49
CA GLY A 66 -9.17 12.58 -12.07
C GLY A 66 -8.44 13.91 -12.20
N GLN A 67 -9.17 15.01 -12.09
CA GLN A 67 -8.54 16.33 -12.06
C GLN A 67 -7.76 16.53 -10.75
N PRO A 68 -6.55 17.11 -10.81
CA PRO A 68 -5.84 17.53 -9.61
C PRO A 68 -6.64 18.57 -8.82
N SER A 69 -6.55 18.54 -7.49
CA SER A 69 -7.19 19.48 -6.58
C SER A 69 -6.18 20.05 -5.57
N GLY A 70 -6.40 21.30 -5.19
CA GLY A 70 -5.52 22.03 -4.27
C GLY A 70 -4.21 22.46 -4.93
N ASP A 71 -3.32 23.00 -4.10
CA ASP A 71 -2.00 23.41 -4.54
C ASP A 71 -1.13 22.19 -4.87
N ALA A 72 -0.25 22.36 -5.87
CA ALA A 72 0.69 21.31 -6.22
C ALA A 72 1.66 21.05 -5.05
N PRO A 73 1.99 19.78 -4.76
CA PRO A 73 3.02 19.44 -3.79
C PRO A 73 4.34 20.14 -4.12
N MET A 74 5.03 20.65 -3.08
CA MET A 74 6.35 21.27 -3.24
C MET A 74 7.47 20.23 -3.40
N GLU A 75 7.19 18.97 -3.08
CA GLU A 75 8.10 17.83 -3.21
C GLU A 75 7.47 16.75 -4.09
N LEU A 76 8.32 15.88 -4.65
CA LEU A 76 7.86 14.75 -5.45
C LEU A 76 7.14 13.72 -4.55
N VAL A 77 5.89 13.45 -4.87
CA VAL A 77 5.09 12.40 -4.23
C VAL A 77 4.95 11.23 -5.20
N SER A 78 5.35 10.03 -4.77
CA SER A 78 5.14 8.77 -5.49
C SER A 78 4.29 7.84 -4.64
N ARG A 79 3.33 7.15 -5.27
CA ARG A 79 2.42 6.22 -4.61
C ARG A 79 2.03 5.07 -5.50
N ASP A 80 1.95 3.89 -4.90
CA ASP A 80 1.47 2.69 -5.55
C ASP A 80 -0.05 2.59 -5.40
N ILE A 81 -0.77 2.63 -6.52
CA ILE A 81 -2.23 2.45 -6.55
C ILE A 81 -2.60 0.97 -6.52
N ILE A 82 -1.73 0.12 -7.08
CA ILE A 82 -1.82 -1.33 -7.09
C ILE A 82 -0.42 -1.85 -6.76
N VAL A 83 -0.29 -2.63 -5.69
CA VAL A 83 0.99 -3.25 -5.30
C VAL A 83 1.16 -4.55 -6.08
N GLY A 84 2.27 -4.66 -6.82
CA GLY A 84 2.62 -5.88 -7.54
C GLY A 84 3.24 -6.95 -6.63
N ASP A 85 3.21 -8.20 -7.06
CA ASP A 85 3.80 -9.36 -6.40
C ASP A 85 5.19 -9.74 -6.95
N GLY A 86 5.69 -8.95 -7.91
CA GLY A 86 6.99 -9.14 -8.53
C GLY A 86 8.18 -8.79 -7.62
N ILE A 87 9.38 -9.03 -8.14
CA ILE A 87 10.62 -8.64 -7.47
C ILE A 87 10.74 -7.12 -7.44
N GLU A 88 11.18 -6.56 -6.31
CA GLU A 88 11.44 -5.13 -6.14
C GLU A 88 12.44 -4.60 -7.17
N ALA A 89 12.16 -3.42 -7.74
CA ALA A 89 13.05 -2.76 -8.68
C ALA A 89 14.26 -2.13 -7.96
N LEU A 90 15.47 -2.34 -8.49
CA LEU A 90 16.70 -1.76 -7.97
C LEU A 90 17.08 -0.51 -8.77
N PRO A 91 17.98 0.37 -8.26
CA PRO A 91 18.41 1.56 -8.98
C PRO A 91 19.06 1.29 -10.35
N SER A 92 19.62 0.10 -10.57
CA SER A 92 20.19 -0.34 -11.86
C SER A 92 19.23 -1.11 -12.75
N SER A 93 17.98 -1.30 -12.33
CA SER A 93 16.96 -1.98 -13.12
C SER A 93 16.59 -1.17 -14.36
N THR A 94 16.27 -1.87 -15.44
CA THR A 94 15.62 -1.28 -16.62
C THR A 94 14.12 -1.51 -16.52
N LEU A 95 13.33 -0.45 -16.60
CA LEU A 95 11.86 -0.51 -16.51
C LEU A 95 11.24 -0.27 -17.89
N THR A 96 10.20 -1.03 -18.21
CA THR A 96 9.28 -0.72 -19.31
C THR A 96 7.99 -0.21 -18.70
N VAL A 97 7.65 1.04 -18.99
CA VAL A 97 6.51 1.73 -18.35
C VAL A 97 5.54 2.26 -19.40
N GLN A 98 4.25 2.14 -19.10
CA GLN A 98 3.21 2.93 -19.73
C GLN A 98 2.94 4.12 -18.80
N TYR A 99 2.91 5.34 -19.33
CA TYR A 99 2.78 6.53 -18.50
C TYR A 99 1.91 7.58 -19.18
N VAL A 100 1.26 8.41 -18.37
CA VAL A 100 0.47 9.55 -18.82
C VAL A 100 0.96 10.77 -18.07
N LEU A 101 1.27 11.85 -18.79
CA LEU A 101 1.66 13.13 -18.21
C LEU A 101 0.48 14.10 -18.28
N ILE A 102 0.11 14.69 -17.15
CA ILE A 102 -0.95 15.69 -17.07
C ILE A 102 -0.43 17.03 -16.53
N SER A 103 -1.05 18.12 -16.95
CA SER A 103 -0.82 19.45 -16.36
C SER A 103 -1.57 19.58 -15.05
N TRP A 104 -0.87 19.89 -13.95
CA TRP A 104 -1.52 20.13 -12.66
C TRP A 104 -2.55 21.26 -12.72
N LYS A 105 -2.16 22.40 -13.32
CA LYS A 105 -2.98 23.62 -13.38
C LYS A 105 -4.26 23.46 -14.19
N THR A 106 -4.24 22.65 -15.24
CA THR A 106 -5.37 22.56 -16.20
C THR A 106 -6.07 21.20 -16.19
N GLY A 107 -5.47 20.17 -15.61
CA GLY A 107 -5.95 18.79 -15.66
C GLY A 107 -5.89 18.14 -17.05
N LYS A 108 -5.24 18.78 -18.04
CA LYS A 108 -5.15 18.25 -19.41
C LYS A 108 -4.00 17.26 -19.56
N VAL A 109 -4.23 16.21 -20.34
CA VAL A 109 -3.17 15.29 -20.79
C VAL A 109 -2.24 16.03 -21.75
N LEU A 110 -0.95 15.89 -21.50
CA LEU A 110 0.13 16.44 -22.32
C LEU A 110 0.82 15.34 -23.16
N GLN A 111 0.86 14.11 -22.65
CA GLN A 111 1.49 12.97 -23.30
C GLN A 111 0.93 11.64 -22.76
N SER A 112 0.88 10.61 -23.61
CA SER A 112 0.41 9.24 -23.33
C SER A 112 1.02 8.24 -24.31
#